data_AF-A0A7J7UKQ7-F1
#
_entry.id   AF-A0A7J7UKQ7-F1
#
_cell.length_a   1.000
_cell.length_b   1.000
_cell.length_c   1.000
_cell.angle_alpha   90.00
_cell.angle_beta   90.00
_cell.angle_gamma   90.00
#
_symmetry.space_group_name_H-M   'P 1'
#
loop_
_entity.id
_entity.type
_entity.pdbx_description
1 polymer ?
#
loop_
_entity_poly.entity_id
_entity_poly.type
_entity_poly.pdbx_seq_one_letter_code
_entity_poly.pdbx_strand_id
1 'polypeptide(L)'
;MATVDSVSLFTGLGLSEHKARETLKNTALSAQLREAAIQAQQTLGSTVDKATGTLLYGLASRLRDPRRLSFLVSYIANKKIHTEPQLSAALEYVRSHPLDPIDTADFEQECGVGISVTPEQIEEAVEVAINRHRPQLLVERYRFNMGLLMAPCAHVSRRGSSCAQVGRWQNDQA
;
A
#
# COMPACT_ATOMS: atom_id res chain seq x y z
N MET A 1 18.01 -24.18 15.53
CA MET A 1 18.85 -23.52 14.50
C MET A 1 18.23 -22.16 14.17
N ALA A 2 18.35 -21.17 15.06
CA ALA A 2 17.48 -19.98 15.07
C ALA A 2 18.23 -18.64 15.17
N THR A 3 19.32 -18.49 14.43
CA THR A 3 20.00 -17.19 14.25
C THR A 3 20.45 -17.05 12.80
N VAL A 4 19.52 -17.23 11.85
CA VAL A 4 19.74 -16.60 10.54
C VAL A 4 19.74 -15.11 10.84
N ASP A 5 20.89 -14.45 10.60
CA ASP A 5 21.12 -13.04 10.93
C ASP A 5 19.87 -12.25 10.57
N SER A 6 19.16 -11.76 11.58
CA SER A 6 17.88 -11.09 11.32
C SER A 6 18.08 -9.84 10.45
N VAL A 7 19.30 -9.30 10.47
CA VAL A 7 19.80 -8.32 9.52
C VAL A 7 19.75 -8.85 8.08
N SER A 8 20.28 -10.04 7.79
CA SER A 8 20.31 -10.62 6.45
C SER A 8 18.93 -10.98 5.92
N LEU A 9 18.03 -11.42 6.81
CA LEU A 9 16.61 -11.59 6.47
C LEU A 9 15.96 -10.24 6.11
N PHE A 10 16.19 -9.20 6.90
CA PHE A 10 15.61 -7.88 6.66
C PHE A 10 16.19 -7.19 5.41
N THR A 11 17.49 -7.32 5.15
CA THR A 11 18.10 -6.82 3.90
C THR A 11 17.64 -7.62 2.69
N GLY A 12 17.43 -8.94 2.84
CA GLY A 12 16.82 -9.80 1.82
C GLY A 12 15.39 -9.40 1.45
N LEU A 13 14.62 -8.86 2.42
CA LEU A 13 13.30 -8.28 2.19
C LEU A 13 13.34 -6.89 1.51
N GLY A 14 14.53 -6.36 1.21
CA GLY A 14 14.69 -5.07 0.52
C GLY A 14 14.83 -3.86 1.45
N LEU A 15 15.02 -4.06 2.76
CA LEU A 15 15.33 -2.96 3.69
C LEU A 15 16.79 -2.53 3.57
N SER A 16 17.06 -1.23 3.73
CA SER A 16 18.43 -0.76 3.87
C SER A 16 19.05 -1.27 5.17
N GLU A 17 20.37 -1.46 5.18
CA GLU A 17 21.08 -1.97 6.36
C GLU A 17 20.86 -1.08 7.60
N HIS A 18 20.75 0.24 7.40
CA HIS A 18 20.42 1.18 8.46
C HIS A 18 19.04 0.90 9.08
N LYS A 19 18.00 0.77 8.23
CA LYS A 19 16.64 0.46 8.70
C LYS A 19 16.58 -0.92 9.35
N ALA A 20 17.28 -1.92 8.81
CA ALA A 20 17.36 -3.23 9.42
C ALA A 20 17.92 -3.16 10.86
N ARG A 21 18.99 -2.40 11.09
CA ARG A 21 19.56 -2.20 12.44
C ARG A 21 18.61 -1.44 13.38
N GLU A 22 17.87 -0.45 12.89
CA GLU A 22 16.86 0.25 13.69
C GLU A 22 15.70 -0.66 14.07
N THR A 23 15.22 -1.48 13.13
CA THR A 23 14.12 -2.42 13.40
C THR A 23 14.51 -3.51 14.40
N LEU A 24 15.78 -3.89 14.46
CA LEU A 24 16.29 -4.84 15.46
C LEU A 24 16.30 -4.27 16.88
N LYS A 25 16.39 -2.95 17.04
CA LYS A 25 16.26 -2.31 18.36
C LYS A 25 14.84 -2.48 18.91
N ASN A 26 13.84 -2.62 18.05
CA ASN A 26 12.46 -2.90 18.43
C ASN A 26 12.19 -4.41 18.40
N THR A 27 12.23 -5.05 19.57
CA THR A 27 12.04 -6.49 19.71
C THR A 27 10.65 -6.96 19.28
N ALA A 28 9.61 -6.18 19.56
CA ALA A 28 8.23 -6.51 19.16
C ALA A 28 8.05 -6.45 17.63
N LEU A 29 8.49 -5.36 17.01
CA LEU A 29 8.38 -5.17 15.56
C LEU A 29 9.26 -6.17 14.79
N SER A 30 10.47 -6.43 15.27
CA SER A 30 11.34 -7.44 14.64
C SER A 30 10.81 -8.86 14.79
N ALA A 31 10.08 -9.19 15.87
CA ALA A 31 9.41 -10.48 16.01
C ALA A 31 8.26 -10.61 15.01
N GLN A 32 7.38 -9.61 14.93
CA GLN A 32 6.27 -9.60 13.97
C GLN A 32 6.74 -9.64 12.52
N LEU A 33 7.80 -8.88 12.18
CA LEU A 33 8.34 -8.87 10.82
C LEU A 33 8.93 -10.22 10.42
N ARG A 34 9.62 -10.90 11.35
CA ARG A 34 10.13 -12.26 11.12
C ARG A 34 8.99 -13.25 10.88
N GLU A 35 7.95 -13.21 11.71
CA GLU A 35 6.80 -14.09 11.58
C GLU A 35 6.08 -13.87 10.24
N ALA A 36 5.84 -12.61 9.87
CA ALA A 36 5.26 -12.23 8.59
C ALA A 36 6.11 -12.72 7.40
N ALA A 37 7.44 -12.58 7.49
CA ALA A 37 8.35 -13.02 6.44
C ALA A 37 8.35 -14.55 6.28
N ILE A 38 8.33 -15.31 7.39
CA ILE A 38 8.27 -16.78 7.36
C ILE A 38 6.95 -17.24 6.74
N GLN A 39 5.82 -16.64 7.15
CA GLN A 39 4.50 -16.99 6.59
C GLN A 39 4.40 -16.64 5.09
N ALA A 40 4.97 -15.49 4.69
CA ALA A 40 5.02 -15.11 3.28
C ALA A 40 5.85 -16.12 2.47
N GLN A 41 7.04 -16.51 2.96
CA GLN A 41 7.90 -17.50 2.32
C GLN A 41 7.23 -18.88 2.21
N GLN A 42 6.53 -19.32 3.26
CA GLN A 42 5.77 -20.57 3.25
C GLN A 42 4.65 -20.56 2.20
N THR A 43 3.98 -19.41 2.04
CA THR A 43 2.86 -19.27 1.09
C THR A 43 3.35 -19.15 -0.36
N LEU A 44 4.44 -18.41 -0.60
CA LEU A 44 5.00 -18.18 -1.93
C LEU A 44 5.89 -19.33 -2.42
N GLY A 45 6.40 -20.18 -1.52
CA GLY A 45 7.34 -21.27 -1.84
C GLY A 45 8.66 -20.81 -2.50
N SER A 46 8.92 -19.50 -2.56
CA SER A 46 9.98 -18.85 -3.32
C SER A 46 10.50 -17.60 -2.62
N THR A 47 11.56 -16.99 -3.15
CA THR A 47 12.17 -15.78 -2.59
C THR A 47 11.21 -14.60 -2.62
N VAL A 48 11.04 -13.92 -1.48
CA VAL A 48 10.20 -12.73 -1.35
C VAL A 48 10.79 -11.58 -2.17
N ASP A 49 9.99 -10.97 -3.03
CA ASP A 49 10.41 -9.82 -3.83
C ASP A 49 10.63 -8.58 -2.95
N LYS A 50 11.54 -7.69 -3.34
CA LYS A 50 11.83 -6.45 -2.59
C LYS A 50 10.61 -5.56 -2.42
N ALA A 51 9.73 -5.51 -3.42
CA ALA A 51 8.47 -4.76 -3.33
C ALA A 51 7.55 -5.37 -2.26
N THR A 52 7.47 -6.70 -2.22
CA THR A 52 6.67 -7.44 -1.23
C THR A 52 7.23 -7.26 0.18
N GLY A 53 8.55 -7.31 0.34
CA GLY A 53 9.19 -7.11 1.64
C GLY A 53 9.01 -5.69 2.19
N THR A 54 8.98 -4.67 1.32
CA THR A 54 8.63 -3.29 1.72
C THR A 54 7.19 -3.19 2.25
N LEU A 55 6.25 -3.89 1.62
CA LEU A 55 4.85 -3.94 2.08
C LEU A 55 4.72 -4.71 3.41
N LEU A 56 5.42 -5.83 3.56
CA LEU A 56 5.45 -6.58 4.82
C LEU A 56 6.02 -5.73 5.97
N TYR A 57 7.02 -4.90 5.70
CA TYR A 57 7.53 -3.93 6.67
C TYR A 57 6.49 -2.85 7.02
N GLY A 58 5.82 -2.29 6.01
CA GLY A 58 4.71 -1.36 6.21
C GLY A 58 3.59 -1.97 7.06
N LEU A 59 3.29 -3.25 6.86
CA LEU A 59 2.32 -4.00 7.64
C LEU A 59 2.79 -4.19 9.08
N ALA A 60 4.00 -4.74 9.29
CA ALA A 60 4.53 -5.01 10.63
C ALA A 60 4.68 -3.74 11.48
N SER A 61 4.96 -2.59 10.86
CA SER A 61 5.08 -1.32 11.58
C SER A 61 3.75 -0.69 12.00
N ARG A 62 2.65 -1.03 11.32
CA ARG A 62 1.33 -0.41 11.55
C ARG A 62 0.30 -1.37 12.15
N LEU A 63 0.54 -2.68 12.08
CA LEU A 63 -0.36 -3.72 12.56
C LEU A 63 -0.30 -3.84 14.09
N ARG A 64 -1.46 -3.70 14.74
CA ARG A 64 -1.61 -3.89 16.19
C ARG A 64 -2.17 -5.27 16.54
N ASP A 65 -2.85 -5.92 15.60
CA ASP A 65 -3.55 -7.18 15.82
C ASP A 65 -2.79 -8.38 15.20
N PRO A 66 -2.10 -9.21 16.01
CA PRO A 66 -1.32 -10.33 15.50
C PRO A 66 -2.18 -11.45 14.91
N ARG A 67 -3.46 -11.57 15.29
CA ARG A 67 -4.37 -12.62 14.80
C ARG A 67 -4.68 -12.51 13.31
N ARG A 68 -4.65 -11.28 12.77
CA ARG A 68 -4.99 -10.99 11.37
C ARG A 68 -3.74 -10.82 10.49
N LEU A 69 -2.56 -10.97 11.09
CA LEU A 69 -1.28 -10.94 10.39
C LEU A 69 -1.24 -12.03 9.32
N SER A 70 -1.58 -13.27 9.66
CA SER A 70 -1.58 -14.40 8.73
C SER A 70 -2.52 -14.20 7.55
N PHE A 71 -3.71 -13.66 7.81
CA PHE A 71 -4.66 -13.30 6.76
C PHE A 71 -4.05 -12.29 5.79
N LEU A 72 -3.60 -11.13 6.29
CA LEU A 72 -3.05 -10.08 5.42
C LEU A 72 -1.78 -10.52 4.68
N VAL A 73 -0.91 -11.31 5.33
CA VAL A 73 0.30 -11.85 4.69
C VAL A 73 -0.06 -12.76 3.53
N SER A 74 -1.11 -13.58 3.64
CA SER A 74 -1.57 -14.41 2.51
C SER A 74 -2.06 -13.56 1.32
N TYR A 75 -2.71 -12.43 1.56
CA TYR A 75 -3.14 -11.51 0.51
C TYR A 75 -1.97 -10.80 -0.18
N ILE A 76 -0.95 -10.42 0.59
CA ILE A 76 0.29 -9.84 0.07
C ILE A 76 1.08 -10.90 -0.73
N ALA A 77 1.17 -12.12 -0.20
CA ALA A 77 1.87 -13.24 -0.86
C ALA A 77 1.21 -13.61 -2.19
N ASN A 78 -0.12 -13.63 -2.24
CA ASN A 78 -0.89 -13.83 -3.47
C ASN A 78 -0.89 -12.62 -4.41
N LYS A 79 -0.13 -11.56 -4.10
CA LYS A 79 -0.06 -10.29 -4.86
C LYS A 79 -1.41 -9.59 -5.07
N LYS A 80 -2.43 -9.93 -4.27
CA LYS A 80 -3.71 -9.22 -4.25
C LYS A 80 -3.53 -7.79 -3.75
N ILE A 81 -2.69 -7.62 -2.73
CA ILE A 81 -2.26 -6.32 -2.19
C ILE A 81 -0.82 -6.08 -2.61
N HIS A 82 -0.61 -5.11 -3.49
CA HIS A 82 0.72 -4.77 -4.01
C HIS A 82 1.05 -3.27 -3.95
N THR A 83 0.13 -2.45 -3.43
CA THR A 83 0.30 -1.00 -3.31
C THR A 83 0.13 -0.51 -1.87
N GLU A 84 0.82 0.58 -1.52
CA GLU A 84 0.71 1.21 -0.19
C GLU A 84 -0.71 1.70 0.18
N PRO A 85 -1.53 2.32 -0.72
CA PRO A 85 -2.90 2.70 -0.39
C PRO A 85 -3.77 1.48 -0.07
N GLN A 86 -3.65 0.37 -0.82
CA GLN A 86 -4.38 -0.87 -0.53
C GLN A 86 -4.01 -1.43 0.84
N LEU A 87 -2.72 -1.41 1.18
CA LEU A 87 -2.26 -1.82 2.50
C LEU A 87 -2.84 -0.91 3.61
N SER A 88 -2.90 0.41 3.36
CA SER A 88 -3.44 1.37 4.33
C SER A 88 -4.95 1.19 4.52
N ALA A 89 -5.70 0.95 3.43
CA ALA A 89 -7.13 0.63 3.46
C ALA A 89 -7.39 -0.70 4.19
N ALA A 90 -6.60 -1.74 3.92
CA ALA A 90 -6.70 -3.02 4.62
C ALA A 90 -6.49 -2.89 6.13
N LEU A 91 -5.50 -2.08 6.55
CA LEU A 91 -5.25 -1.80 7.96
C LEU A 91 -6.41 -1.00 8.60
N GLU A 92 -7.00 -0.08 7.87
CA GLU A 92 -8.17 0.69 8.33
C GLU A 92 -9.41 -0.19 8.47
N TYR A 93 -9.64 -1.10 7.51
CA TYR A 93 -10.73 -2.07 7.56
C TYR A 93 -10.58 -3.04 8.74
N VAL A 94 -9.37 -3.56 8.96
CA VAL A 94 -9.07 -4.44 10.11
C VAL A 94 -9.33 -3.73 11.43
N ARG A 95 -9.02 -2.43 11.51
CA ARG A 95 -9.27 -1.61 12.71
C ARG A 95 -10.77 -1.30 12.91
N SER A 96 -11.54 -1.11 11.85
CA SER A 96 -12.97 -0.78 11.93
C SER A 96 -13.86 -2.00 12.19
N HIS A 97 -13.42 -3.20 11.81
CA HIS A 97 -14.16 -4.46 11.99
C HIS A 97 -13.47 -5.41 12.98
N PRO A 98 -13.56 -5.18 14.30
CA PRO A 98 -12.95 -6.05 15.31
C PRO A 98 -13.69 -7.39 15.50
N LEU A 99 -14.84 -7.59 14.86
CA LEU A 99 -15.64 -8.82 14.96
C LEU A 99 -15.13 -9.87 13.96
N ASP A 100 -15.09 -11.13 14.41
CA ASP A 100 -14.83 -12.30 13.56
C ASP A 100 -16.17 -12.99 13.25
N PRO A 101 -16.42 -13.49 12.02
CA PRO A 101 -15.50 -13.60 10.87
C PRO A 101 -15.44 -12.32 10.01
N ILE A 102 -14.28 -12.09 9.39
CA ILE A 102 -14.11 -11.09 8.33
C ILE A 102 -14.83 -11.57 7.09
N ASP A 103 -15.75 -10.78 6.55
CA ASP A 103 -16.26 -11.01 5.21
C ASP A 103 -15.15 -10.70 4.19
N THR A 104 -14.71 -11.75 3.49
CA THR A 104 -13.67 -11.64 2.47
C THR A 104 -14.12 -10.80 1.27
N ALA A 105 -15.43 -10.77 0.96
CA ALA A 105 -15.96 -10.04 -0.18
C ALA A 105 -15.96 -8.53 0.09
N ASP A 106 -16.49 -8.09 1.25
CA ASP A 106 -16.41 -6.70 1.68
C ASP A 106 -14.95 -6.23 1.84
N PHE A 107 -14.08 -7.09 2.39
CA PHE A 107 -12.66 -6.78 2.51
C PHE A 107 -12.00 -6.56 1.15
N GLU A 108 -12.25 -7.45 0.17
CA GLU A 108 -11.68 -7.32 -1.17
C GLU A 108 -12.21 -6.08 -1.90
N GLN A 109 -13.48 -5.73 -1.69
CA GLN A 109 -14.11 -4.54 -2.24
C GLN A 109 -13.52 -3.25 -1.65
N GLU A 110 -13.46 -3.14 -0.32
CA GLU A 110 -12.92 -1.97 0.38
C GLU A 110 -11.40 -1.81 0.14
N CYS A 111 -10.67 -2.91 0.01
CA CYS A 111 -9.25 -2.89 -0.34
C CYS A 111 -9.01 -2.67 -1.84
N GLY A 112 -10.05 -2.70 -2.68
CA GLY A 112 -9.93 -2.56 -4.13
C GLY A 112 -9.07 -3.66 -4.78
N VAL A 113 -9.17 -4.89 -4.30
CA VAL A 113 -8.46 -6.04 -4.86
C VAL A 113 -9.05 -6.36 -6.24
N GLY A 114 -8.21 -6.34 -7.28
CA GLY A 114 -8.64 -6.62 -8.66
C GLY A 114 -9.24 -5.42 -9.40
N ILE A 115 -9.27 -4.23 -8.81
CA ILE A 115 -9.70 -3.02 -9.50
C ILE A 115 -8.51 -2.42 -10.25
N SER A 116 -8.50 -2.60 -11.56
CA SER A 116 -7.55 -1.96 -12.46
C SER A 116 -8.15 -0.64 -12.96
N VAL A 117 -7.63 0.50 -12.47
CA VAL A 117 -8.04 1.82 -13.00
C VAL A 117 -7.52 1.95 -14.43
N THR A 118 -8.43 2.15 -15.37
CA THR A 118 -8.05 2.35 -16.78
C THR A 118 -7.65 3.80 -17.00
N PRO A 119 -6.75 4.11 -17.96
CA PRO A 119 -6.34 5.50 -18.20
C PRO A 119 -7.53 6.41 -18.55
N GLU A 120 -8.56 5.88 -19.20
CA GLU A 120 -9.77 6.62 -19.57
C GLU A 120 -10.53 7.13 -18.33
N GLN A 121 -10.58 6.33 -17.25
CA GLN A 121 -11.20 6.75 -15.99
C GLN A 121 -10.43 7.90 -15.31
N ILE A 122 -9.11 7.94 -15.51
CA ILE A 122 -8.27 9.02 -15.00
C ILE A 122 -8.53 10.29 -15.80
N GLU A 123 -8.59 10.19 -17.13
CA GLU A 123 -8.88 11.32 -18.02
C GLU A 123 -10.24 11.94 -17.69
N GLU A 124 -11.29 11.13 -17.53
CA GLU A 124 -12.62 11.60 -17.17
C GLU A 124 -12.62 12.32 -15.82
N ALA A 125 -11.94 11.77 -14.82
CA ALA A 125 -11.84 12.38 -13.49
C ALA A 125 -11.11 13.74 -13.51
N VAL A 126 -10.04 13.83 -14.30
CA VAL A 126 -9.29 15.08 -14.51
C VAL A 126 -10.14 16.09 -15.26
N GLU A 127 -10.86 15.68 -16.31
CA GLU A 127 -11.74 16.57 -17.07
C GLU A 127 -12.84 17.16 -16.19
N VAL A 128 -13.49 16.33 -15.35
CA VAL A 128 -14.47 16.80 -14.37
C VAL A 128 -13.84 17.81 -13.39
N ALA A 129 -12.63 17.55 -12.91
CA ALA A 129 -11.92 18.44 -12.00
C ALA A 129 -11.56 19.78 -12.63
N ILE A 130 -11.09 19.76 -13.88
CA ILE A 130 -10.77 20.96 -14.68
C ILE A 130 -12.04 21.75 -14.94
N ASN A 131 -13.13 21.11 -15.37
CA ASN A 131 -14.39 21.78 -15.64
C ASN A 131 -14.96 22.47 -14.38
N ARG A 132 -14.80 21.84 -13.21
CA ARG A 132 -15.20 22.42 -11.93
C ARG A 132 -14.44 23.68 -11.54
N HIS A 133 -13.16 23.77 -11.87
CA HIS A 133 -12.29 24.92 -11.52
C HIS A 133 -11.94 25.81 -12.71
N ARG A 134 -12.55 25.56 -13.88
CA ARG A 134 -12.34 26.28 -15.14
C ARG A 134 -12.35 27.81 -15.01
N PRO A 135 -13.30 28.46 -14.30
CA PRO A 135 -13.28 29.93 -14.20
C PRO A 135 -12.08 30.45 -13.39
N GLN A 136 -11.62 29.71 -12.38
CA GLN A 136 -10.46 30.09 -11.56
C GLN A 136 -9.15 29.85 -12.32
N LEU A 137 -9.05 28.74 -13.06
CA LEU A 137 -7.91 28.41 -13.93
C LEU A 137 -7.66 29.47 -15.01
N LEU A 138 -8.71 30.04 -15.60
CA LEU A 138 -8.57 31.07 -16.63
C LEU A 138 -8.04 32.40 -16.08
N VAL A 139 -8.36 32.73 -14.82
CA VAL A 139 -7.94 33.98 -14.17
C VAL A 139 -6.55 33.85 -13.57
N GLU A 140 -6.30 32.80 -12.78
CA GLU A 140 -5.05 32.64 -12.04
C GLU A 140 -3.95 31.96 -12.88
N ARG A 141 -4.32 31.26 -13.96
CA ARG A 141 -3.42 30.51 -14.84
C ARG A 141 -2.48 29.61 -14.01
N TYR A 142 -1.17 29.83 -14.10
CA TYR A 142 -0.15 29.05 -13.40
C TYR A 142 -0.03 29.38 -11.91
N ARG A 143 -0.71 30.41 -11.41
CA ARG A 143 -0.77 30.71 -9.96
C ARG A 143 -1.82 29.86 -9.24
N PHE A 144 -2.70 29.21 -10.00
CA PHE A 144 -3.69 28.31 -9.45
C PHE A 144 -3.02 27.10 -8.82
N ASN A 145 -3.49 26.70 -7.65
CA ASN A 145 -2.94 25.54 -6.95
C ASN A 145 -3.39 24.24 -7.64
N MET A 146 -2.51 23.71 -8.50
CA MET A 146 -2.72 22.44 -9.22
C MET A 146 -2.96 21.24 -8.29
N GLY A 147 -2.61 21.34 -7.00
CA GLY A 147 -2.97 20.33 -6.00
C GLY A 147 -4.47 20.11 -5.85
N LEU A 148 -5.30 21.11 -6.15
CA LEU A 148 -6.77 20.97 -6.15
C LEU A 148 -7.30 20.13 -7.31
N LEU A 149 -6.57 20.03 -8.42
CA LEU A 149 -6.92 19.14 -9.53
C LEU A 149 -6.53 17.68 -9.24
N MET A 150 -5.52 17.48 -8.41
CA MET A 150 -5.05 16.15 -7.99
C MET A 150 -5.94 15.53 -6.90
N ALA A 151 -6.58 16.33 -6.07
CA ALA A 151 -7.48 15.87 -5.00
C ALA A 151 -8.66 15.00 -5.49
N PRO A 152 -9.42 15.36 -6.55
CA PRO A 152 -10.48 14.50 -7.09
C PRO A 152 -9.93 13.23 -7.75
N CYS A 153 -8.75 13.27 -8.39
CA CYS A 153 -8.08 12.07 -8.90
C CYS A 153 -7.68 11.12 -7.76
N ALA A 154 -7.24 11.66 -6.63
CA ALA A 154 -6.99 10.86 -5.42
C ALA A 154 -8.28 10.27 -4.81
N HIS A 155 -9.43 10.90 -5.05
CA HIS A 155 -10.75 10.38 -4.62
C HIS A 155 -11.23 9.23 -5.50
N VAL A 156 -10.98 9.28 -6.81
CA VAL A 156 -11.19 8.13 -7.71
C VAL A 156 -10.31 6.95 -7.30
N SER A 157 -9.09 7.21 -6.84
CA SER A 157 -8.20 6.19 -6.28
C SER A 157 -8.75 5.50 -5.01
N ARG A 158 -9.67 6.14 -4.27
CA ARG A 158 -10.35 5.51 -3.12
C ARG A 158 -11.46 4.53 -3.51
N ARG A 159 -11.96 4.55 -4.75
CA ARG A 159 -12.91 3.54 -5.29
C ARG A 159 -12.22 2.47 -6.14
N GLY A 160 -10.90 2.55 -6.29
CA GLY A 160 -10.11 1.67 -7.14
C GLY A 160 -8.68 2.16 -7.15
N SER A 161 -7.80 1.42 -6.48
CA SER A 161 -6.46 1.88 -6.18
C SER A 161 -5.55 1.91 -7.41
N SER A 162 -5.03 3.08 -7.78
CA SER A 162 -3.79 3.18 -8.56
C SER A 162 -3.01 4.42 -8.13
N CYS A 163 -2.26 4.30 -7.03
CA CYS A 163 -1.20 5.27 -6.71
C CYS A 163 -0.02 5.19 -7.69
N ALA A 164 0.03 4.19 -8.58
CA ALA A 164 1.16 3.99 -9.49
C ALA A 164 1.19 4.97 -10.67
N GLN A 165 0.09 5.68 -10.97
CA GLN A 165 0.07 6.66 -12.07
C GLN A 165 0.29 8.11 -11.63
N VAL A 166 0.02 8.48 -10.38
CA VAL A 166 0.23 9.88 -9.91
C VAL A 166 1.70 10.31 -10.04
N GLY A 167 2.65 9.41 -9.77
CA GLY A 167 4.08 9.69 -9.99
C GLY A 167 4.48 9.79 -11.47
N ARG A 168 3.71 9.18 -12.38
CA ARG A 168 3.96 9.23 -13.83
C ARG A 168 3.56 10.60 -14.41
N TRP A 169 2.45 11.18 -13.93
CA TRP A 169 2.03 12.54 -14.29
C TRP A 169 2.97 13.64 -13.79
N GLN A 170 3.70 13.41 -12.69
CA GLN A 170 4.70 14.35 -12.18
C GLN A 170 5.97 14.41 -13.06
N ASN A 171 6.26 13.35 -13.80
CA ASN A 171 7.47 13.25 -14.62
C ASN A 171 7.26 13.72 -16.08
N ASP A 172 6.00 13.85 -16.53
CA ASP A 172 5.65 14.45 -17.83
C ASP A 172 5.64 16.00 -17.80
N GLN A 173 5.88 16.62 -16.63
CA GLN A 173 6.03 18.08 -16.48
C GLN A 173 7.46 18.53 -16.13
N ALA A 174 8.46 17.66 -16.28
CA ALA A 174 9.88 17.97 -16.09
C ALA A 174 10.62 18.04 -17.43
#